data_AF-A0A815XJQ5-F1
#
_entry.id   AF-A0A815XJQ5-F1
#
_cell.length_a   1.000
_cell.length_b   1.000
_cell.length_c   1.000
_cell.angle_alpha   90.00
_cell.angle_beta   90.00
_cell.angle_gamma   90.00
#
_symmetry.space_group_name_H-M   'P 1'
#
loop_
_entity.id
_entity.type
_entity.pdbx_description
1 polymer ?
#
loop_
_entity_poly.entity_id
_entity_poly.type
_entity_poly.pdbx_seq_one_letter_code
_entity_poly.pdbx_strand_id
1 'polypeptide(L)'
;CFNMKTSMNDESISSRISSGDKSKINETIDSTLKWMDSNQLAEKDEYEHKLKEVEKICSPIMTKLHGENNTSNGQSAPNAGGKGPTIEEVD
;
A
#
# COMPACT_ATOMS: atom_id res chain seq x y z
N CYS A 1 -9.46 -2.51 -2.54
CA CYS A 1 -10.09 -1.53 -1.62
C CYS A 1 -10.40 -2.12 -0.24
N PHE A 2 -11.21 -3.18 -0.11
CA PHE A 2 -11.55 -3.76 1.21
C PHE A 2 -10.36 -4.26 2.02
N ASN A 3 -9.45 -5.04 1.43
CA ASN A 3 -8.23 -5.50 2.12
C ASN A 3 -7.39 -4.33 2.65
N MET A 4 -7.31 -3.25 1.88
CA MET A 4 -6.57 -2.05 2.27
C MET A 4 -7.22 -1.34 3.46
N LYS A 5 -8.56 -1.30 3.51
CA LYS A 5 -9.32 -0.75 4.65
C LYS A 5 -9.10 -1.59 5.90
N THR A 6 -9.10 -2.91 5.78
CA THR A 6 -8.81 -3.82 6.89
C THR A 6 -7.40 -3.58 7.41
N SER A 7 -6.39 -3.53 6.54
CA SER A 7 -5.00 -3.26 6.94
C SER A 7 -4.82 -1.90 7.63
N MET A 8 -5.54 -0.86 7.23
CA MET A 8 -5.43 0.46 7.91
C MET A 8 -6.12 0.53 9.27
N ASN A 9 -7.07 -0.36 9.52
CA ASN A 9 -7.72 -0.50 10.83
C ASN A 9 -7.02 -1.49 11.74
N ASP A 10 -6.02 -2.21 11.22
CA ASP A 10 -5.16 -3.06 12.02
C ASP A 10 -4.35 -2.22 13.03
N GLU A 11 -4.25 -2.70 14.26
CA GLU A 11 -3.59 -1.97 15.36
C GLU A 11 -2.07 -1.84 15.12
N SER A 12 -1.46 -2.84 14.50
CA SER A 12 -0.02 -2.84 14.18
C SER A 12 0.35 -1.82 13.10
N ILE A 13 -0.58 -1.54 12.19
CA ILE A 13 -0.41 -0.57 11.12
C ILE A 13 -0.81 0.82 11.62
N SER A 14 -1.96 0.93 12.28
CA SER A 14 -2.52 2.20 12.71
C SER A 14 -1.72 2.91 13.81
N SER A 15 -0.94 2.15 14.61
CA SER A 15 0.02 2.70 15.57
C SER A 15 1.31 3.23 14.92
N ARG A 16 1.60 2.84 13.67
CA ARG A 16 2.82 3.19 12.92
C ARG A 16 2.59 4.24 11.83
N ILE A 17 1.35 4.67 11.62
CA ILE A 17 1.01 5.72 10.65
C ILE A 17 0.38 6.90 11.39
N SER A 18 0.59 8.11 10.86
CA SER A 18 -0.01 9.30 11.47
C SER A 18 -1.54 9.27 11.35
N SER A 19 -2.24 9.89 12.30
CA SER A 19 -3.70 10.05 12.22
C SER A 19 -4.14 10.75 10.93
N GLY A 20 -3.35 11.71 10.44
CA GLY A 20 -3.60 12.39 9.16
C GLY A 20 -3.48 11.44 7.96
N ASP A 21 -2.42 10.63 7.90
CA ASP A 21 -2.22 9.64 6.84
C ASP A 21 -3.32 8.56 6.87
N LYS A 22 -3.70 8.11 8.08
CA LYS A 22 -4.80 7.16 8.30
C LYS A 22 -6.14 7.72 7.80
N SER A 23 -6.46 8.98 8.10
CA SER A 23 -7.68 9.64 7.59
C SER A 23 -7.65 9.69 6.07
N LYS A 24 -6.55 10.16 5.50
CA LYS A 24 -6.39 10.34 4.06
C LYS A 24 -6.55 9.03 3.28
N ILE A 25 -6.00 7.92 3.78
CA ILE A 25 -6.19 6.60 3.16
C ILE A 25 -7.65 6.15 3.28
N ASN A 26 -8.29 6.28 4.44
CA ASN A 26 -9.68 5.86 4.61
C ASN A 26 -10.62 6.66 3.69
N GLU A 27 -10.45 7.98 3.61
CA GLU A 27 -11.22 8.84 2.71
C GLU A 27 -11.03 8.44 1.24
N THR A 28 -9.79 8.14 0.84
CA THR A 28 -9.46 7.68 -0.51
C THR A 28 -10.15 6.34 -0.81
N ILE A 29 -10.09 5.38 0.12
CA ILE A 29 -10.72 4.07 -0.05
C ILE A 29 -12.25 4.22 -0.15
N ASP A 30 -12.86 5.01 0.73
CA ASP A 30 -14.31 5.23 0.71
C ASP A 30 -14.76 5.95 -0.56
N SER A 31 -13.98 6.93 -1.04
CA SER A 31 -14.25 7.58 -2.33
C SER A 31 -14.13 6.61 -3.50
N THR A 32 -13.14 5.71 -3.48
CA THR A 32 -12.97 4.71 -4.54
C THR A 32 -14.06 3.66 -4.50
N LEU A 33 -14.50 3.20 -3.32
CA LEU A 33 -15.63 2.29 -3.20
C LEU A 33 -16.91 2.89 -3.79
N LYS A 34 -17.24 4.14 -3.42
CA LYS A 34 -18.39 4.87 -4.01
C LYS A 34 -18.27 5.02 -5.53
N TRP A 35 -17.06 5.30 -6.02
CA TRP A 35 -16.82 5.38 -7.45
C TRP A 35 -17.04 4.02 -8.11
N MET A 36 -16.50 2.93 -7.57
CA MET A 36 -16.71 1.57 -8.09
C MET A 36 -18.19 1.17 -8.09
N ASP A 37 -18.93 1.50 -7.04
CA ASP A 37 -20.37 1.21 -6.95
C ASP A 37 -21.17 2.00 -7.99
N SER A 38 -20.77 3.23 -8.29
CA SER A 38 -21.44 4.09 -9.28
C SER A 38 -20.98 3.81 -10.73
N ASN A 39 -19.81 3.18 -10.90
CA ASN A 39 -19.14 3.01 -12.18
C ASN A 39 -18.86 1.52 -12.46
N GLN A 40 -19.81 0.63 -12.15
CA GLN A 40 -19.68 -0.81 -12.38
C GLN A 40 -19.43 -1.19 -13.86
N LEU A 41 -19.78 -0.32 -14.80
CA LEU A 41 -19.58 -0.48 -16.24
C LEU A 41 -18.43 0.39 -16.80
N ALA A 42 -17.61 0.99 -15.94
CA ALA A 42 -16.47 1.78 -16.38
C ALA A 42 -15.48 0.93 -17.20
N GLU A 43 -14.80 1.60 -18.13
CA GLU A 43 -13.81 0.95 -18.98
C GLU A 43 -12.50 0.71 -18.23
N LYS A 44 -11.68 -0.18 -18.78
CA LYS A 44 -10.39 -0.57 -18.18
C LYS A 44 -9.52 0.65 -17.87
N ASP A 45 -9.45 1.61 -18.78
CA ASP A 45 -8.64 2.83 -18.62
C ASP A 45 -9.10 3.70 -17.43
N GLU A 46 -10.41 3.75 -17.15
CA GLU A 46 -10.97 4.48 -16.01
C GLU A 46 -10.60 3.80 -14.68
N TYR A 47 -10.68 2.47 -14.65
CA TYR A 47 -10.22 1.68 -13.50
C TYR A 47 -8.71 1.82 -13.26
N GLU A 48 -7.90 1.82 -14.31
CA GLU A 48 -6.45 2.02 -14.20
C GLU A 48 -6.12 3.44 -13.71
N HIS A 49 -6.84 4.46 -14.17
CA HIS A 49 -6.69 5.82 -13.68
C HIS A 49 -7.05 5.91 -12.19
N LYS A 50 -8.17 5.30 -11.79
CA LYS A 50 -8.60 5.29 -10.39
C LYS A 50 -7.64 4.52 -9.50
N LEU A 51 -7.09 3.40 -9.99
CA LEU A 51 -6.06 2.64 -9.29
C LEU A 51 -4.80 3.48 -9.04
N LYS A 52 -4.29 4.18 -10.07
CA LYS A 52 -3.12 5.06 -9.93
C LYS A 52 -3.33 6.17 -8.90
N GLU A 53 -4.54 6.72 -8.82
CA GLU A 53 -4.91 7.73 -7.84
C GLU A 53 -4.83 7.19 -6.41
N VAL A 54 -5.33 5.97 -6.19
CA VAL A 54 -5.23 5.27 -4.89
C VAL A 54 -3.78 4.93 -4.56
N GLU A 55 -3.03 4.38 -5.50
CA GLU A 55 -1.61 4.01 -5.31
C GLU A 55 -0.76 5.22 -4.95
N LYS A 56 -0.96 6.37 -5.61
CA LYS A 56 -0.19 7.60 -5.31
C LYS A 56 -0.31 8.04 -3.85
N ILE A 57 -1.43 7.75 -3.20
CA ILE A 57 -1.68 8.09 -1.81
C ILE A 57 -1.14 6.99 -0.90
N CYS A 58 -1.37 5.73 -1.24
CA CYS A 58 -0.99 4.60 -0.40
C CYS A 58 0.50 4.23 -0.46
N SER A 59 1.14 4.30 -1.63
CA SER A 59 2.57 3.98 -1.82
C SER A 59 3.50 4.72 -0.85
N PRO A 60 3.44 6.06 -0.70
CA PRO A 60 4.35 6.75 0.24
C PRO A 60 4.11 6.36 1.70
N ILE A 61 2.88 5.96 2.07
CA ILE A 61 2.54 5.57 3.44
C ILE A 61 3.01 4.13 3.70
N MET A 62 2.86 3.24 2.72
CA MET A 62 3.39 1.88 2.77
C MET A 62 4.93 1.89 2.83
N THR A 63 5.59 2.77 2.07
CA THR A 63 7.05 2.94 2.13
C THR A 63 7.52 3.43 3.50
N LYS A 64 6.82 4.37 4.13
CA LYS A 64 7.12 4.79 5.51
C LYS A 64 6.96 3.64 6.50
N LEU A 65 5.84 2.91 6.42
CA LEU A 65 5.56 1.76 7.29
C LEU A 65 6.62 0.65 7.17
N HIS A 66 7.01 0.28 5.95
CA HIS A 66 8.04 -0.74 5.72
C HIS A 66 9.46 -0.21 6.01
N GLY A 67 9.71 1.07 5.79
CA GLY A 67 10.98 1.74 6.12
C GLY A 67 11.22 1.80 7.64
N GLU A 68 10.18 2.04 8.44
CA GLU A 68 10.25 1.98 9.91
C GLU A 68 10.37 0.54 10.43
N ASN A 69 9.99 -0.46 9.63
CA ASN A 69 10.24 -1.87 9.95
C ASN A 69 11.67 -2.32 9.59
N ASN A 70 12.45 -1.50 8.89
CA ASN A 70 13.82 -1.79 8.48
C ASN A 70 14.87 -0.98 9.29
N THR A 71 14.54 -0.56 10.51
CA THR A 71 15.56 -0.04 11.45
C THR A 71 15.87 -0.99 12.61
N SER A 72 15.30 -2.19 12.62
CA SER A 72 15.53 -3.15 13.72
C SER A 72 15.47 -4.62 13.30
N ASN A 73 15.93 -4.97 12.10
CA ASN A 73 16.63 -6.25 11.85
C ASN A 73 17.20 -6.29 10.42
N GLY A 74 18.52 -6.16 10.30
CA GLY A 74 19.27 -6.70 9.16
C GLY A 74 19.39 -5.83 7.91
N GLN A 75 20.49 -5.09 7.85
CA GLN A 75 21.34 -4.91 6.67
C GLN A 75 20.74 -4.30 5.37
N SER A 76 21.27 -3.10 5.09
CA SER A 76 21.78 -2.68 3.78
C SER A 76 20.75 -2.25 2.72
N ALA A 77 20.57 -0.93 2.60
CA ALA A 77 20.79 -0.32 1.29
C ALA A 77 22.27 0.10 1.23
N PRO A 78 22.97 -0.21 0.13
CA PRO A 78 22.98 0.79 -0.91
C PRO A 78 22.65 0.20 -2.28
N ASN A 79 22.11 1.08 -3.11
CA ASN A 79 22.21 1.09 -4.56
C ASN A 79 23.23 0.11 -5.19
N ALA A 80 22.80 -0.54 -6.27
CA ALA A 80 23.55 -1.31 -7.27
C ALA A 80 23.62 -2.84 -7.10
N GLY A 81 23.03 -3.55 -8.08
CA GLY A 81 23.43 -4.91 -8.44
C GLY A 81 22.48 -5.99 -7.97
N GLY A 82 21.96 -6.76 -8.92
CA GLY A 82 20.95 -7.78 -8.69
C GLY A 82 21.37 -8.87 -7.70
N LYS A 83 20.39 -9.34 -6.94
CA LYS A 83 20.11 -10.75 -6.67
C LYS A 83 18.83 -10.81 -5.86
N GLY A 84 17.79 -11.42 -6.44
CA GLY A 84 16.61 -11.84 -5.70
C GLY A 84 16.96 -12.94 -4.70
N PRO A 85 16.03 -13.31 -3.81
CA PRO A 85 16.25 -14.38 -2.84
C PRO A 85 16.52 -15.68 -3.59
N THR A 86 17.64 -16.32 -3.27
CA THR A 86 17.96 -17.66 -3.75
C THR A 86 16.92 -18.62 -3.21
N ILE A 87 16.16 -19.23 -4.13
CA ILE A 87 15.43 -20.46 -3.88
C ILE A 87 16.48 -21.50 -3.48
N GLU A 88 16.64 -21.75 -2.19
CA GLU A 88 17.37 -22.93 -1.72
C GLU A 88 16.57 -24.15 -2.15
N GLU A 89 17.27 -24.97 -2.91
CA GLU A 89 16.76 -26.12 -3.62
C GLU A 89 16.19 -27.13 -2.62
N VAL A 90 15.01 -27.65 -2.96
CA VAL A 90 14.49 -28.89 -2.42
C VAL A 90 15.48 -30.00 -2.80
N ASP A 91 16.17 -30.54 -1.81
CA ASP A 91 16.66 -31.92 -1.77
C ASP A 91 16.22 -32.56 -0.45
#